data_AF-A0A2E7V5L2-F1
#
_entry.id   AF-A0A2E7V5L2-F1
#
_cell.length_a   1.000
_cell.length_b   1.000
_cell.length_c   1.000
_cell.angle_alpha   90.00
_cell.angle_beta   90.00
_cell.angle_gamma   90.00
#
_symmetry.space_group_name_H-M   'P 1'
#
loop_
_entity.id
_entity.type
_entity.pdbx_description
1 polymer ?
#
loop_
_entity_poly.entity_id
_entity_poly.type
_entity_poly.pdbx_seq_one_letter_code
_entity_poly.pdbx_strand_id
1 'polypeptide(L)'
;MPKVFLLTAAILSLSFNAANAACGKVTIADMNWPSATLIAHIDKIILKNGYGCDAELVTGDTMPTGTSMIEKGEPDIAPELWTNSFAVALKKGIEERRLRIAGKSLSDGGEEGFWVPKYMVDKKPELANITGIKKHAKLFKHPEDPNKSGFIGCPAGWNCQISSGHLFTALKLADAGFELIDPGSAAGLDGSIAKAYERKQAWFGYYWAPTAILGKYQMVKVDFQSGVDELHFKSCITQAECETPKPTMYPPSPVHTVTVENFAKRAPEAFSYLTRRAFSNSHMNQLLVWIEENQADGETAATYFLKNHEGIWKTWVPADVAKKIKTAL
;
A
#
# COMPACT_ATOMS: atom_id res chain seq x y z
N MET A 1 -29.10 -76.78 -2.35
CA MET A 1 -28.08 -76.02 -1.61
C MET A 1 -27.31 -75.15 -2.60
N PRO A 2 -27.52 -73.83 -2.62
CA PRO A 2 -26.87 -72.93 -3.59
C PRO A 2 -25.46 -72.55 -3.11
N LYS A 3 -24.47 -72.62 -4.00
CA LYS A 3 -23.12 -72.11 -3.75
C LYS A 3 -23.08 -70.63 -4.13
N VAL A 4 -22.96 -69.78 -3.12
CA VAL A 4 -22.82 -68.32 -3.23
C VAL A 4 -21.40 -68.01 -3.72
N PHE A 5 -21.28 -67.33 -4.86
CA PHE A 5 -20.04 -66.73 -5.35
C PHE A 5 -19.83 -65.40 -4.62
N LEU A 6 -18.76 -65.28 -3.84
CA LEU A 6 -18.27 -64.00 -3.31
C LEU A 6 -17.43 -63.31 -4.39
N LEU A 7 -17.95 -62.24 -4.98
CA LEU A 7 -17.16 -61.25 -5.72
C LEU A 7 -16.51 -60.29 -4.73
N THR A 8 -15.19 -60.39 -4.56
CA THR A 8 -14.37 -59.33 -3.95
C THR A 8 -14.22 -58.18 -4.94
N ALA A 9 -14.94 -57.08 -4.72
CA ALA A 9 -14.75 -55.83 -5.43
C ALA A 9 -13.50 -55.12 -4.88
N ALA A 10 -12.43 -55.08 -5.67
CA ALA A 10 -11.27 -54.24 -5.41
C ALA A 10 -11.66 -52.78 -5.65
N ILE A 11 -11.82 -52.01 -4.58
CA ILE A 11 -12.00 -50.55 -4.65
C ILE A 11 -10.64 -49.96 -5.01
N LEU A 12 -10.45 -49.65 -6.30
CA LEU A 12 -9.34 -48.83 -6.76
C LEU A 12 -9.56 -47.41 -6.21
N SER A 13 -8.83 -47.08 -5.14
CA SER A 13 -8.73 -45.71 -4.65
C SER A 13 -8.02 -44.85 -5.70
N LEU A 14 -8.81 -44.24 -6.58
CA LEU A 14 -8.40 -43.16 -7.48
C LEU A 14 -7.89 -42.00 -6.62
N SER A 15 -6.58 -41.98 -6.40
CA SER A 15 -5.88 -40.79 -5.95
C SER A 15 -6.00 -39.79 -7.09
N PHE A 16 -6.90 -38.81 -6.96
CA PHE A 16 -6.89 -37.60 -7.77
C PHE A 16 -5.59 -36.85 -7.47
N ASN A 17 -4.51 -37.24 -8.13
CA ASN A 17 -3.44 -36.30 -8.43
C ASN A 17 -4.08 -35.30 -9.38
N ALA A 18 -4.52 -34.16 -8.86
CA ALA A 18 -4.77 -32.98 -9.65
C ALA A 18 -3.45 -32.63 -10.35
N ALA A 19 -3.26 -33.19 -11.54
CA ALA A 19 -2.23 -32.78 -12.45
C ALA A 19 -2.47 -31.28 -12.69
N ASN A 20 -1.55 -30.49 -12.14
CA ASN A 20 -1.53 -29.04 -12.13
C ASN A 20 -1.78 -28.52 -13.54
N ALA A 21 -3.03 -28.22 -13.89
CA ALA A 21 -3.33 -27.50 -15.12
C ALA A 21 -2.63 -26.15 -14.95
N ALA A 22 -1.58 -25.92 -15.74
CA ALA A 22 -0.87 -24.67 -15.78
C ALA A 22 -1.90 -23.54 -15.84
N CYS A 23 -1.77 -22.54 -14.97
CA CYS A 23 -2.83 -21.55 -14.77
C CYS A 23 -3.11 -20.68 -16.02
N GLY A 24 -2.36 -20.91 -17.11
CA GLY A 24 -2.42 -20.23 -18.39
C GLY A 24 -1.55 -18.99 -18.40
N LYS A 25 -1.68 -18.20 -19.47
CA LYS A 25 -1.09 -16.86 -19.54
C LYS A 25 -1.70 -15.96 -18.46
N VAL A 26 -0.88 -15.22 -17.73
CA VAL A 26 -1.32 -14.25 -16.71
C VAL A 26 -0.56 -12.97 -16.93
N THR A 27 -1.28 -11.86 -17.12
CA THR A 27 -0.70 -10.52 -17.22
C THR A 27 -0.86 -9.77 -15.91
N ILE A 28 0.22 -9.16 -15.44
CA ILE A 28 0.27 -8.46 -14.14
C ILE A 28 0.69 -7.01 -14.40
N ALA A 29 -0.07 -6.05 -13.91
CA ALA A 29 0.33 -4.65 -13.96
C ALA A 29 1.53 -4.38 -13.04
N ASP A 30 2.61 -3.92 -13.63
CA ASP A 30 3.74 -3.29 -12.95
C ASP A 30 3.53 -1.77 -12.99
N MET A 31 3.05 -1.23 -11.86
CA MET A 31 2.72 0.20 -11.78
C MET A 31 3.98 1.04 -11.64
N ASN A 32 3.88 2.32 -11.97
CA ASN A 32 5.01 3.25 -12.00
C ASN A 32 5.54 3.71 -10.62
N TRP A 33 5.26 3.00 -9.53
CA TRP A 33 5.81 3.29 -8.20
C TRP A 33 6.43 2.06 -7.52
N PRO A 34 7.47 2.24 -6.69
CA PRO A 34 8.35 1.13 -6.29
C PRO A 34 7.69 -0.02 -5.52
N SER A 35 6.70 0.25 -4.65
CA SER A 35 6.02 -0.81 -3.90
C SER A 35 5.19 -1.71 -4.82
N ALA A 36 4.50 -1.12 -5.81
CA ALA A 36 3.74 -1.88 -6.79
C ALA A 36 4.66 -2.71 -7.67
N THR A 37 5.80 -2.17 -8.12
CA THR A 37 6.81 -2.94 -8.86
C THR A 37 7.31 -4.12 -8.06
N LEU A 38 7.67 -3.92 -6.79
CA LEU A 38 8.09 -5.01 -5.91
C LEU A 38 7.02 -6.11 -5.83
N ILE A 39 5.77 -5.73 -5.56
CA ILE A 39 4.67 -6.70 -5.44
C ILE A 39 4.43 -7.42 -6.78
N ALA A 40 4.44 -6.71 -7.91
CA ALA A 40 4.21 -7.29 -9.22
C ALA A 40 5.27 -8.34 -9.58
N HIS A 41 6.54 -8.06 -9.28
CA HIS A 41 7.61 -9.03 -9.49
C HIS A 41 7.55 -10.22 -8.52
N ILE A 42 7.14 -10.03 -7.26
CA ILE A 42 6.88 -11.13 -6.33
C ILE A 42 5.74 -12.01 -6.85
N ASP A 43 4.63 -11.41 -7.28
CA ASP A 43 3.49 -12.11 -7.85
C ASP A 43 3.91 -12.90 -9.09
N LYS A 44 4.71 -12.32 -9.98
CA LYS A 44 5.26 -13.00 -11.16
C LYS A 44 6.03 -14.27 -10.77
N ILE A 45 6.95 -14.17 -9.81
CA ILE A 45 7.78 -15.32 -9.38
C ILE A 45 6.91 -16.40 -8.72
N ILE A 46 6.01 -16.01 -7.82
CA ILE A 46 5.14 -16.96 -7.11
C ILE A 46 4.17 -17.66 -8.07
N LEU A 47 3.54 -16.91 -8.98
CA LEU A 47 2.61 -17.46 -9.96
C LEU A 47 3.34 -18.40 -10.95
N LYS A 48 4.50 -17.98 -11.45
CA LYS A 48 5.30 -18.78 -12.38
C LYS A 48 5.84 -20.06 -11.74
N ASN A 49 6.54 -19.93 -10.61
CA ASN A 49 7.28 -21.05 -10.02
C ASN A 49 6.47 -21.87 -9.02
N GLY A 50 5.45 -21.27 -8.38
CA GLY A 50 4.60 -21.95 -7.42
C GLY A 50 3.37 -22.61 -8.05
N TYR A 51 2.71 -21.90 -8.97
CA TYR A 51 1.44 -22.30 -9.57
C TYR A 51 1.57 -22.77 -11.04
N GLY A 52 2.73 -22.58 -11.68
CA GLY A 52 2.97 -22.98 -13.07
C GLY A 52 2.25 -22.08 -14.08
N CYS A 53 2.03 -20.81 -13.74
CA CYS A 53 1.49 -19.80 -14.64
C CYS A 53 2.52 -19.33 -15.67
N ASP A 54 2.06 -18.94 -16.86
CA ASP A 54 2.86 -18.15 -17.79
C ASP A 54 2.67 -16.67 -17.47
N ALA A 55 3.36 -16.20 -16.43
CA ALA A 55 3.20 -14.87 -15.85
C ALA A 55 4.12 -13.82 -16.50
N GLU A 56 3.50 -12.76 -17.03
CA GLU A 56 4.17 -11.62 -17.67
C GLU A 56 3.78 -10.31 -16.99
N LEU A 57 4.71 -9.35 -16.97
CA LEU A 57 4.43 -8.00 -16.50
C LEU A 57 4.05 -7.10 -17.68
N VAL A 58 3.10 -6.21 -17.45
CA VAL A 58 2.76 -5.13 -18.36
C VAL A 58 2.85 -3.81 -17.62
N THR A 59 3.36 -2.77 -18.28
CA THR A 59 3.43 -1.44 -17.68
C THR A 59 2.03 -0.95 -17.31
N GLY A 60 1.89 -0.43 -16.11
CA GLY A 60 0.63 0.04 -15.56
C GLY A 60 0.73 1.42 -14.90
N ASP A 61 -0.45 1.99 -14.72
CA ASP A 61 -0.72 3.15 -13.87
C ASP A 61 -2.19 3.03 -13.44
N THR A 62 -2.57 3.66 -12.32
CA THR A 62 -3.88 3.52 -11.67
C THR A 62 -5.04 3.69 -12.65
N MET A 63 -5.06 4.79 -13.41
CA MET A 63 -6.18 5.09 -14.32
C MET A 63 -6.19 4.22 -15.58
N PRO A 64 -5.10 4.13 -16.38
CA PRO A 64 -5.08 3.29 -17.58
C PRO A 64 -5.29 1.80 -17.28
N THR A 65 -4.67 1.28 -16.22
CA THR A 65 -4.83 -0.13 -15.82
C THR A 65 -6.27 -0.40 -15.39
N GLY A 66 -6.82 0.41 -14.48
CA GLY A 66 -8.21 0.23 -14.02
C GLY A 66 -9.22 0.27 -15.17
N THR A 67 -9.10 1.26 -16.07
CA THR A 67 -9.96 1.36 -17.26
C THR A 67 -9.80 0.15 -18.18
N SER A 68 -8.56 -0.26 -18.48
CA SER A 68 -8.30 -1.42 -19.36
C SER A 68 -8.88 -2.71 -18.77
N MET A 69 -8.76 -2.92 -17.45
CA MET A 69 -9.33 -4.12 -16.82
C MET A 69 -10.85 -4.18 -16.94
N ILE A 70 -11.55 -3.04 -16.90
CA ILE A 70 -13.01 -2.97 -17.08
C ILE A 70 -13.42 -3.18 -18.55
N GLU A 71 -12.72 -2.51 -19.46
CA GLU A 71 -13.13 -2.45 -20.87
C GLU A 71 -12.66 -3.66 -21.67
N LYS A 72 -11.48 -4.20 -21.33
CA LYS A 72 -10.81 -5.25 -22.10
C LYS A 72 -10.60 -6.54 -21.31
N GLY A 73 -10.75 -6.51 -19.98
CA GLY A 73 -10.44 -7.67 -19.14
C GLY A 73 -8.94 -7.96 -19.06
N GLU A 74 -8.09 -6.93 -19.23
CA GLU A 74 -6.62 -7.02 -19.12
C GLU A 74 -6.04 -5.75 -18.48
N PRO A 75 -4.94 -5.84 -17.70
CA PRO A 75 -4.26 -7.06 -17.30
C PRO A 75 -5.09 -7.92 -16.34
N ASP A 76 -4.69 -9.18 -16.15
CA ASP A 76 -5.40 -10.11 -15.27
C ASP A 76 -5.37 -9.68 -13.80
N ILE A 77 -4.25 -9.08 -13.38
CA ILE A 77 -3.97 -8.71 -11.99
C ILE A 77 -3.40 -7.29 -11.94
N ALA A 78 -3.97 -6.46 -11.07
CA ALA A 78 -3.35 -5.23 -10.55
C ALA A 78 -2.96 -5.48 -9.09
N PRO A 79 -1.68 -5.78 -8.79
CA PRO A 79 -1.24 -6.21 -7.47
C PRO A 79 -1.37 -5.15 -6.39
N GLU A 80 -1.24 -3.88 -6.75
CA GLU A 80 -1.42 -2.75 -5.87
C GLU A 80 -2.15 -1.66 -6.67
N LEU A 81 -3.44 -1.49 -6.40
CA LEU A 81 -4.26 -0.45 -7.00
C LEU A 81 -4.77 0.48 -5.91
N TRP A 82 -4.41 1.77 -5.99
CA TRP A 82 -4.93 2.81 -5.11
C TRP A 82 -6.32 3.22 -5.62
N THR A 83 -7.36 2.71 -4.98
CA THR A 83 -8.71 2.72 -5.58
C THR A 83 -9.47 4.02 -5.33
N ASN A 84 -8.87 5.03 -4.70
CA ASN A 84 -9.52 6.30 -4.36
C ASN A 84 -10.11 7.02 -5.59
N SER A 85 -9.26 7.34 -6.56
CA SER A 85 -9.63 8.04 -7.81
C SER A 85 -10.46 7.16 -8.75
N PHE A 86 -10.47 5.85 -8.53
CA PHE A 86 -11.10 4.85 -9.39
C PHE A 86 -12.34 4.20 -8.74
N ALA A 87 -12.78 4.67 -7.57
CA ALA A 87 -13.76 3.96 -6.73
C ALA A 87 -15.11 3.70 -7.42
N VAL A 88 -15.64 4.69 -8.14
CA VAL A 88 -16.93 4.58 -8.86
C VAL A 88 -16.85 3.54 -9.98
N ALA A 89 -15.80 3.62 -10.80
CA ALA A 89 -15.57 2.69 -11.90
C ALA A 89 -15.31 1.26 -11.38
N LEU A 90 -14.49 1.12 -10.33
CA LEU A 90 -14.23 -0.16 -9.68
C LEU A 90 -15.53 -0.81 -9.17
N LYS A 91 -16.36 -0.04 -8.44
CA LYS A 91 -17.63 -0.53 -7.90
C LYS A 91 -18.52 -1.07 -9.03
N LYS A 92 -18.67 -0.29 -10.10
CA LYS A 92 -19.44 -0.72 -11.28
C LYS A 92 -18.85 -1.99 -11.92
N GLY A 93 -17.53 -2.07 -12.08
CA GLY A 93 -16.84 -3.25 -12.62
C GLY A 93 -17.04 -4.52 -11.78
N ILE A 94 -17.15 -4.38 -10.45
CA ILE A 94 -17.46 -5.49 -9.53
C ILE A 94 -18.94 -5.90 -9.65
N GLU A 95 -19.86 -4.93 -9.65
CA GLU A 95 -21.31 -5.18 -9.79
C GLU A 95 -21.63 -5.89 -11.13
N GLU A 96 -20.93 -5.52 -12.20
CA GLU A 96 -21.01 -6.15 -13.51
C GLU A 96 -20.24 -7.48 -13.62
N ARG A 97 -19.62 -7.96 -12.54
CA ARG A 97 -18.80 -9.19 -12.49
C ARG A 97 -17.67 -9.20 -13.53
N ARG A 98 -17.07 -8.04 -13.80
CA ARG A 98 -15.86 -7.90 -14.62
C ARG A 98 -14.61 -7.95 -13.77
N LEU A 99 -14.66 -7.39 -12.57
CA LEU A 99 -13.54 -7.30 -11.63
C LEU A 99 -13.86 -7.99 -10.30
N ARG A 100 -12.80 -8.38 -9.60
CA ARG A 100 -12.83 -8.80 -8.19
C ARG A 100 -11.76 -8.08 -7.41
N ILE A 101 -12.08 -7.71 -6.17
CA ILE A 101 -11.06 -7.39 -5.17
C ILE A 101 -10.61 -8.71 -4.57
N ALA A 102 -9.35 -9.09 -4.78
CA ALA A 102 -8.78 -10.29 -4.19
C ALA A 102 -8.46 -10.05 -2.70
N GLY A 103 -7.98 -8.86 -2.34
CA GLY A 103 -7.61 -8.53 -0.97
C GLY A 103 -7.05 -7.12 -0.85
N LYS A 104 -6.59 -6.78 0.36
CA LYS A 104 -5.82 -5.57 0.60
C LYS A 104 -4.34 -5.86 0.33
N SER A 105 -3.73 -5.12 -0.59
CA SER A 105 -2.29 -5.27 -0.90
C SER A 105 -1.44 -4.83 0.28
N LEU A 106 -1.93 -3.82 1.00
CA LEU A 106 -1.37 -3.33 2.25
C LEU A 106 -2.36 -3.63 3.39
N SER A 107 -1.94 -4.41 4.40
CA SER A 107 -2.83 -4.86 5.49
C SER A 107 -3.45 -3.68 6.24
N ASP A 108 -2.68 -2.61 6.37
CA ASP A 108 -3.02 -1.41 7.11
C ASP A 108 -3.64 -0.32 6.20
N GLY A 109 -3.78 -0.61 4.90
CA GLY A 109 -4.09 0.39 3.86
C GLY A 109 -2.90 1.31 3.56
N GLY A 110 -3.08 2.26 2.64
CA GLY A 110 -2.16 3.38 2.52
C GLY A 110 -2.32 4.31 3.73
N GLU A 111 -1.22 4.77 4.30
CA GLU A 111 -1.29 5.71 5.43
C GLU A 111 -0.97 7.12 4.96
N GLU A 112 -1.75 8.07 5.46
CA GLU A 112 -1.50 9.49 5.29
C GLU A 112 -1.68 10.16 6.65
N GLY A 113 -1.04 11.32 6.84
CA GLY A 113 -1.14 12.00 8.12
C GLY A 113 -0.16 13.13 8.26
N PHE A 114 -0.22 13.78 9.43
CA PHE A 114 0.86 14.65 9.86
C PHE A 114 1.83 13.84 10.71
N TRP A 115 3.12 14.09 10.56
CA TRP A 115 4.17 13.29 11.16
C TRP A 115 5.16 14.16 11.91
N VAL A 116 5.85 13.55 12.86
CA VAL A 116 6.92 14.15 13.64
C VAL A 116 8.04 13.11 13.81
N PRO A 117 9.34 13.51 13.80
CA PRO A 117 10.41 12.56 14.04
C PRO A 117 10.30 11.86 15.39
N LYS A 118 10.47 10.53 15.40
CA LYS A 118 10.34 9.70 16.61
C LYS A 118 11.25 10.16 17.74
N TYR A 119 12.47 10.60 17.46
CA TYR A 119 13.40 11.08 18.50
C TYR A 119 12.88 12.31 19.25
N MET A 120 11.97 13.09 18.66
CA MET A 120 11.32 14.21 19.36
C MET A 120 10.29 13.68 20.35
N VAL A 121 9.48 12.70 19.91
CA VAL A 121 8.47 12.05 20.74
C VAL A 121 9.12 11.29 21.90
N ASP A 122 10.23 10.59 21.66
CA ASP A 122 10.97 9.86 22.70
C ASP A 122 11.47 10.81 23.80
N LYS A 123 11.86 12.04 23.45
CA LYS A 123 12.25 13.09 24.41
C LYS A 123 11.05 13.81 25.03
N LYS A 124 9.96 13.91 24.29
CA LYS A 124 8.77 14.69 24.63
C LYS A 124 7.52 13.96 24.11
N PRO A 125 6.97 13.01 24.89
CA PRO A 125 5.88 12.15 24.43
C PRO A 125 4.61 12.91 24.04
N GLU A 126 4.38 14.11 24.60
CA GLU A 126 3.23 14.94 24.26
C GLU A 126 3.21 15.35 22.77
N LEU A 127 4.36 15.34 22.07
CA LEU A 127 4.43 15.63 20.62
C LEU A 127 3.78 14.55 19.75
N ALA A 128 3.41 13.39 20.29
CA ALA A 128 2.67 12.37 19.55
C ALA A 128 1.23 12.78 19.22
N ASN A 129 0.72 13.88 19.80
CA ASN A 129 -0.63 14.37 19.52
C ASN A 129 -0.65 15.88 19.23
N ILE A 130 -1.71 16.31 18.56
CA ILE A 130 -1.83 17.68 18.05
C ILE A 130 -1.87 18.73 19.17
N THR A 131 -2.41 18.38 20.33
CA THR A 131 -2.45 19.27 21.50
C THR A 131 -1.04 19.58 22.00
N GLY A 132 -0.17 18.57 22.10
CA GLY A 132 1.23 18.77 22.47
C GLY A 132 2.04 19.49 21.38
N ILE A 133 1.78 19.20 20.10
CA ILE A 133 2.39 19.94 18.98
C ILE A 133 2.09 21.44 19.10
N LYS A 134 0.81 21.83 19.28
CA LYS A 134 0.41 23.24 19.44
C LYS A 134 1.04 23.91 20.66
N LYS A 135 1.04 23.23 21.81
CA LYS A 135 1.69 23.72 23.04
C LYS A 135 3.18 24.02 22.84
N HIS A 136 3.83 23.29 21.94
CA HIS A 136 5.26 23.40 21.66
C HIS A 136 5.58 23.90 20.25
N ALA A 137 4.68 24.69 19.64
CA ALA A 137 4.82 25.17 18.26
C ALA A 137 6.22 25.76 17.96
N LYS A 138 6.75 26.59 18.89
CA LYS A 138 8.06 27.24 18.77
C LYS A 138 9.26 26.29 18.58
N LEU A 139 9.11 24.98 18.82
CA LEU A 139 10.15 24.00 18.49
C LEU A 139 10.33 23.87 16.97
N PHE A 140 9.24 23.95 16.21
CA PHE A 140 9.19 23.75 14.77
C PHE A 140 9.47 25.06 14.04
N LYS A 141 10.71 25.55 14.05
CA LYS A 141 11.05 26.86 13.48
C LYS A 141 10.70 26.96 11.99
N HIS A 142 10.04 28.04 11.59
CA HIS A 142 9.87 28.36 10.16
C HIS A 142 11.22 28.68 9.53
N PRO A 143 11.52 28.20 8.31
CA PRO A 143 12.83 28.40 7.67
C PRO A 143 13.09 29.85 7.25
N GLU A 144 12.03 30.63 7.02
CA GLU A 144 12.10 31.99 6.45
C GLU A 144 11.58 33.08 7.40
N ASP A 145 10.84 32.72 8.46
CA ASP A 145 10.27 33.68 9.42
C ASP A 145 10.62 33.24 10.85
N PRO A 146 11.57 33.91 11.53
CA PRO A 146 11.99 33.52 12.87
C PRO A 146 10.89 33.63 13.95
N ASN A 147 9.79 34.34 13.66
CA ASN A 147 8.68 34.53 14.59
C ASN A 147 7.57 33.48 14.43
N LYS A 148 7.64 32.64 13.40
CA LYS A 148 6.63 31.63 13.07
C LYS A 148 7.16 30.21 13.24
N SER A 149 6.23 29.29 13.37
CA SER A 149 6.49 27.85 13.34
C SER A 149 6.16 27.31 11.95
N GLY A 150 6.90 26.33 11.46
CA GLY A 150 6.69 25.71 10.15
C GLY A 150 5.87 24.43 10.24
N PHE A 151 4.84 24.33 9.41
CA PHE A 151 4.19 23.07 9.06
C PHE A 151 4.46 22.79 7.58
N ILE A 152 5.16 21.69 7.28
CA ILE A 152 5.44 21.32 5.88
C ILE A 152 4.20 20.66 5.28
N GLY A 153 3.61 21.28 4.27
CA GLY A 153 2.41 20.79 3.58
C GLY A 153 2.70 19.70 2.55
N CYS A 154 1.69 19.37 1.74
CA CYS A 154 1.82 18.54 0.55
C CYS A 154 2.20 19.40 -0.67
N PRO A 155 2.99 18.89 -1.64
CA PRO A 155 3.39 19.65 -2.83
C PRO A 155 2.20 20.26 -3.58
N ALA A 156 2.39 21.46 -4.13
CA ALA A 156 1.36 22.11 -4.93
C ALA A 156 0.89 21.25 -6.11
N GLY A 157 -0.43 21.26 -6.35
CA GLY A 157 -1.08 20.53 -7.45
C GLY A 157 -1.40 19.07 -7.15
N TRP A 158 -1.04 18.56 -5.98
CA TRP A 158 -1.42 17.22 -5.53
C TRP A 158 -2.74 17.25 -4.75
N ASN A 159 -3.52 16.17 -4.81
CA ASN A 159 -4.78 16.08 -4.06
C ASN A 159 -4.59 16.24 -2.53
N CYS A 160 -3.44 15.80 -1.99
CA CYS A 160 -3.14 15.98 -0.57
C CYS A 160 -2.93 17.44 -0.15
N GLN A 161 -2.71 18.37 -1.09
CA GLN A 161 -2.61 19.79 -0.78
C GLN A 161 -3.94 20.30 -0.22
N ILE A 162 -5.05 19.85 -0.80
CA ILE A 162 -6.41 20.19 -0.36
C ILE A 162 -6.66 19.63 1.04
N SER A 163 -6.43 18.33 1.24
CA SER A 163 -6.71 17.68 2.52
C SER A 163 -5.81 18.19 3.66
N SER A 164 -4.51 18.35 3.41
CA SER A 164 -3.58 18.89 4.40
C SER A 164 -3.87 20.37 4.73
N GLY A 165 -4.24 21.19 3.74
CA GLY A 165 -4.65 22.57 3.96
C GLY A 165 -5.95 22.69 4.77
N HIS A 166 -6.98 21.91 4.45
CA HIS A 166 -8.21 21.89 5.23
C HIS A 166 -7.98 21.41 6.67
N LEU A 167 -7.14 20.40 6.86
CA LEU A 167 -6.80 19.93 8.21
C LEU A 167 -5.94 20.93 8.98
N PHE A 168 -5.03 21.65 8.32
CA PHE A 168 -4.30 22.77 8.94
C PHE A 168 -5.26 23.83 9.51
N THR A 169 -6.27 24.21 8.72
CA THR A 169 -7.33 25.16 9.12
C THR A 169 -8.22 24.59 10.21
N ALA A 170 -8.74 23.38 10.03
CA ALA A 170 -9.62 22.73 10.99
C ALA A 170 -8.96 22.52 12.36
N LEU A 171 -7.68 22.18 12.35
CA LEU A 171 -6.87 22.04 13.55
C LEU A 171 -6.41 23.40 14.10
N LYS A 172 -6.73 24.54 13.49
CA LYS A 172 -6.35 25.88 13.97
C LYS A 172 -4.84 26.02 14.21
N LEU A 173 -4.03 25.51 13.30
CA LEU A 173 -2.57 25.53 13.46
C LEU A 173 -2.02 26.96 13.32
N ALA A 174 -2.66 27.82 12.52
CA ALA A 174 -2.34 29.24 12.43
C ALA A 174 -2.45 29.95 13.80
N ASP A 175 -3.51 29.67 14.57
CA ASP A 175 -3.72 30.23 15.91
C ASP A 175 -2.62 29.80 16.90
N ALA A 176 -2.04 28.61 16.69
CA ALA A 176 -0.91 28.11 17.45
C ALA A 176 0.45 28.66 16.97
N GLY A 177 0.46 29.53 15.95
CA GLY A 177 1.65 30.18 15.42
C GLY A 177 2.35 29.43 14.29
N PHE A 178 1.70 28.44 13.69
CA PHE A 178 2.22 27.77 12.50
C PHE A 178 1.88 28.52 11.21
N GLU A 179 2.73 28.35 10.22
CA GLU A 179 2.51 28.72 8.83
C GLU A 179 2.72 27.49 7.95
N LEU A 180 1.88 27.37 6.92
CA LEU A 180 1.95 26.26 5.97
C LEU A 180 3.04 26.56 4.94
N ILE A 181 3.99 25.64 4.82
CA ILE A 181 5.12 25.72 3.90
C ILE A 181 4.90 24.73 2.77
N ASP A 182 4.91 25.20 1.52
CA ASP A 182 4.90 24.32 0.35
C ASP A 182 6.30 23.72 0.13
N PRO A 183 6.46 22.38 0.16
CA PRO A 183 7.74 21.75 -0.16
C PRO A 183 8.11 21.85 -1.66
N GLY A 184 7.20 22.31 -2.52
CA GLY A 184 7.37 22.53 -3.96
C GLY A 184 7.38 21.25 -4.81
N SER A 185 7.86 20.14 -4.28
CA SER A 185 7.89 18.84 -4.96
C SER A 185 7.98 17.68 -3.98
N ALA A 186 7.74 16.45 -4.45
CA ALA A 186 7.98 15.23 -3.67
C ALA A 186 9.42 15.17 -3.14
N ALA A 187 10.41 15.46 -4.00
CA ALA A 187 11.82 15.49 -3.62
C ALA A 187 12.13 16.58 -2.57
N GLY A 188 11.45 17.73 -2.64
CA GLY A 188 11.56 18.78 -1.64
C GLY A 188 11.00 18.34 -0.27
N LEU A 189 9.87 17.64 -0.28
CA LEU A 189 9.26 17.10 0.93
C LEU A 189 10.15 16.03 1.58
N ASP A 190 10.62 15.07 0.80
CA ASP A 190 11.56 14.02 1.21
C ASP A 190 12.85 14.63 1.80
N GLY A 191 13.42 15.62 1.09
CA GLY A 191 14.61 16.35 1.53
C GLY A 191 14.40 17.11 2.84
N SER A 192 13.20 17.66 3.08
CA SER A 192 12.88 18.35 4.33
C SER A 192 12.89 17.40 5.54
N ILE A 193 12.34 16.19 5.37
CA ILE A 193 12.33 15.14 6.41
C ILE A 193 13.76 14.68 6.67
N ALA A 194 14.50 14.32 5.62
CA ALA A 194 15.87 13.83 5.71
C ALA A 194 16.79 14.84 6.42
N LYS A 195 16.77 16.10 5.97
CA LYS A 195 17.57 17.18 6.56
C LYS A 195 17.27 17.36 8.05
N ALA A 196 15.99 17.37 8.43
CA ALA A 196 15.59 17.54 9.81
C ALA A 196 16.01 16.34 10.68
N TYR A 197 15.88 15.13 10.16
CA TYR A 197 16.23 13.93 10.89
C TYR A 197 17.73 13.79 11.14
N GLU A 198 18.53 14.00 10.09
CA GLU A 198 20.00 13.93 10.15
C GLU A 198 20.59 14.99 11.09
N ARG A 199 19.97 16.17 11.14
CA ARG A 199 20.41 17.27 12.01
C ARG A 199 19.75 17.27 13.39
N LYS A 200 18.91 16.27 13.70
CA LYS A 200 18.10 16.21 14.93
C LYS A 200 17.29 17.50 15.18
N GLN A 201 16.78 18.10 14.11
CA GLN A 201 15.96 19.31 14.11
C GLN A 201 14.47 19.01 14.06
N ALA A 202 13.66 19.82 14.74
CA ALA A 202 12.22 19.65 14.73
C ALA A 202 11.64 19.68 13.31
N TRP A 203 10.71 18.76 13.04
CA TRP A 203 9.95 18.71 11.80
C TRP A 203 8.52 18.31 12.10
N PHE A 204 7.57 18.99 11.47
CA PHE A 204 6.15 18.68 11.54
C PHE A 204 5.52 18.98 10.18
N GLY A 205 4.83 18.01 9.61
CA GLY A 205 4.31 18.14 8.25
C GLY A 205 3.52 16.93 7.78
N TYR A 206 2.88 17.08 6.62
CA TYR A 206 2.19 16.01 5.92
C TYR A 206 3.18 15.00 5.32
N TYR A 207 2.84 13.71 5.39
CA TYR A 207 3.51 12.66 4.63
C TYR A 207 2.64 11.40 4.50
N TRP A 208 3.09 10.42 3.70
CA TRP A 208 2.38 9.17 3.45
C TRP A 208 3.27 7.93 3.56
N ALA A 209 2.63 6.76 3.69
CA ALA A 209 3.24 5.44 3.68
C ALA A 209 2.47 4.49 2.74
N PRO A 210 3.17 3.53 2.10
CA PRO A 210 4.58 3.21 2.33
C PRO A 210 5.54 4.04 1.46
N THR A 211 6.72 4.34 2.00
CA THR A 211 7.80 5.06 1.31
C THR A 211 9.16 4.67 1.89
N ALA A 212 10.23 4.80 1.11
CA ALA A 212 11.59 4.62 1.61
C ALA A 212 11.96 5.65 2.69
N ILE A 213 11.44 6.89 2.59
CA ILE A 213 11.67 7.95 3.58
C ILE A 213 11.17 7.57 4.96
N LEU A 214 9.96 7.01 5.09
CA LEU A 214 9.46 6.51 6.39
C LEU A 214 10.13 5.21 6.82
N GLY A 215 10.82 4.52 5.91
CA GLY A 215 11.68 3.39 6.25
C GLY A 215 13.03 3.82 6.84
N LYS A 216 13.67 4.82 6.23
CA LYS A 216 14.97 5.37 6.64
C LYS A 216 14.86 6.19 7.93
N TYR A 217 13.83 7.01 8.02
CA TYR A 217 13.63 7.94 9.12
C TYR A 217 12.40 7.55 9.92
N GLN A 218 12.62 7.11 11.16
CA GLN A 218 11.51 6.70 12.03
C GLN A 218 10.67 7.91 12.44
N MET A 219 9.45 7.99 11.92
CA MET A 219 8.49 9.05 12.23
C MET A 219 7.33 8.49 13.07
N VAL A 220 6.64 9.38 13.78
CA VAL A 220 5.40 9.09 14.51
C VAL A 220 4.28 9.88 13.85
N LYS A 221 3.21 9.19 13.47
CA LYS A 221 1.98 9.83 13.00
C LYS A 221 1.33 10.55 14.17
N VAL A 222 1.07 11.84 14.01
CA VAL A 222 0.48 12.70 15.04
C VAL A 222 -1.01 12.37 15.17
N ASP A 223 -1.43 12.02 16.38
CA ASP A 223 -2.84 11.84 16.70
C ASP A 223 -3.54 13.21 16.84
N PHE A 224 -4.55 13.46 16.02
CA PHE A 224 -5.36 14.68 16.09
C PHE A 224 -6.34 14.67 17.25
N GLN A 225 -6.50 13.53 17.93
CA GLN A 225 -7.43 13.31 19.06
C GLN A 225 -8.89 13.53 18.66
N SER A 226 -9.18 13.46 17.36
CA SER A 226 -10.51 13.64 16.77
C SER A 226 -11.20 12.31 16.45
N GLY A 227 -10.45 11.21 16.38
CA GLY A 227 -10.89 9.99 15.68
C GLY A 227 -10.96 10.20 14.16
N VAL A 228 -11.51 9.22 13.45
CA VAL A 228 -11.71 9.23 11.99
C VAL A 228 -13.20 9.43 11.68
N ASP A 229 -13.53 10.54 11.02
CA ASP A 229 -14.80 10.77 10.33
C ASP A 229 -14.57 10.63 8.82
N GLU A 230 -14.82 9.44 8.30
CA GLU A 230 -14.58 9.10 6.89
C GLU A 230 -15.54 9.84 5.94
N LEU A 231 -16.78 10.08 6.39
CA LEU A 231 -17.78 10.78 5.59
C LEU A 231 -17.37 12.23 5.41
N HIS A 232 -17.03 12.93 6.51
CA HIS A 232 -16.56 14.31 6.46
C HIS A 232 -15.22 14.44 5.74
N PHE A 233 -14.34 13.44 5.89
CA PHE A 233 -13.07 13.44 5.16
C PHE A 233 -13.31 13.47 3.64
N LYS A 234 -14.20 12.61 3.14
CA LYS A 234 -14.52 12.51 1.70
C LYS A 234 -15.40 13.65 1.20
N SER A 235 -16.39 14.09 1.96
CA SER A 235 -17.36 15.09 1.52
C SER A 235 -16.90 16.54 1.70
N CYS A 236 -15.87 16.77 2.52
CA CYS A 236 -15.35 18.11 2.79
C CYS A 236 -13.82 18.16 2.74
N ILE A 237 -13.10 17.40 3.58
CA ILE A 237 -11.63 17.59 3.69
C ILE A 237 -10.92 17.44 2.35
N THR A 238 -11.36 16.53 1.48
CA THR A 238 -10.78 16.34 0.14
C THR A 238 -11.39 17.23 -0.96
N GLN A 239 -12.42 18.02 -0.67
CA GLN A 239 -13.13 18.86 -1.66
C GLN A 239 -12.61 20.30 -1.61
N ALA A 240 -12.21 20.87 -2.74
CA ALA A 240 -11.60 22.21 -2.80
C ALA A 240 -12.51 23.32 -2.25
N GLU A 241 -13.82 23.13 -2.37
CA GLU A 241 -14.89 24.04 -1.97
C GLU A 241 -15.38 23.86 -0.53
N CYS A 242 -14.68 23.09 0.30
CA CYS A 242 -15.06 22.86 1.70
C CYS A 242 -14.98 24.14 2.55
N GLU A 243 -16.13 24.75 2.82
CA GLU A 243 -16.23 25.98 3.62
C GLU A 243 -16.04 25.74 5.13
N THR A 244 -16.36 24.54 5.63
CA THR A 244 -16.40 24.23 7.07
C THR A 244 -15.59 22.98 7.43
N PRO A 245 -14.26 22.99 7.23
CA PRO A 245 -13.42 21.84 7.56
C PRO A 245 -13.41 21.62 9.09
N LYS A 246 -13.51 20.35 9.51
CA LYS A 246 -13.54 19.91 10.91
C LYS A 246 -12.41 18.93 11.16
N PRO A 247 -11.81 18.90 12.37
CA PRO A 247 -10.76 17.95 12.71
C PRO A 247 -11.23 16.51 12.48
N THR A 248 -10.45 15.75 11.72
CA THR A 248 -10.61 14.31 11.51
C THR A 248 -9.26 13.72 11.14
N MET A 249 -8.94 12.52 11.63
CA MET A 249 -7.78 11.78 11.18
C MET A 249 -7.96 11.34 9.72
N TYR A 250 -6.85 11.17 9.01
CA TYR A 250 -6.88 10.55 7.69
C TYR A 250 -7.41 9.11 7.81
N PRO A 251 -8.47 8.73 7.08
CA PRO A 251 -8.86 7.33 6.97
C PRO A 251 -7.76 6.55 6.23
N PRO A 252 -7.58 5.25 6.49
CA PRO A 252 -6.69 4.42 5.69
C PRO A 252 -7.06 4.48 4.20
N SER A 253 -6.09 4.80 3.35
CA SER A 253 -6.29 4.83 1.91
C SER A 253 -6.53 3.38 1.39
N PRO A 254 -7.59 3.15 0.60
CA PRO A 254 -7.90 1.83 0.06
C PRO A 254 -6.91 1.43 -1.02
N VAL A 255 -6.06 0.46 -0.69
CA VAL A 255 -5.06 -0.12 -1.60
C VAL A 255 -5.35 -1.61 -1.76
N HIS A 256 -5.80 -1.99 -2.94
CA HIS A 256 -6.37 -3.30 -3.21
C HIS A 256 -5.58 -4.08 -4.25
N THR A 257 -5.60 -5.40 -4.11
CA THR A 257 -5.29 -6.31 -5.21
C THR A 257 -6.57 -6.51 -5.99
N VAL A 258 -6.57 -6.09 -7.25
CA VAL A 258 -7.73 -6.24 -8.13
C VAL A 258 -7.38 -7.25 -9.21
N THR A 259 -8.32 -8.13 -9.53
CA THR A 259 -8.19 -9.07 -10.64
C THR A 259 -9.38 -8.95 -11.56
N VAL A 260 -9.22 -9.37 -12.81
CA VAL A 260 -10.38 -9.61 -13.67
C VAL A 260 -11.10 -10.89 -13.24
N GLU A 261 -12.40 -10.94 -13.48
CA GLU A 261 -13.26 -12.07 -13.10
C GLU A 261 -12.78 -13.40 -13.72
N ASN A 262 -12.33 -13.34 -14.97
CA ASN A 262 -11.90 -14.52 -15.71
C ASN A 262 -10.66 -15.17 -15.10
N PHE A 263 -9.70 -14.39 -14.61
CA PHE A 263 -8.53 -14.91 -13.87
C PHE A 263 -8.97 -15.67 -12.61
N ALA A 264 -9.85 -15.07 -11.81
CA ALA A 264 -10.32 -15.69 -10.58
C ALA A 264 -11.07 -17.02 -10.82
N LYS A 265 -11.78 -17.15 -11.95
CA LYS A 265 -12.47 -18.39 -12.34
C LYS A 265 -11.53 -19.46 -12.89
N ARG A 266 -10.59 -19.08 -13.75
CA ARG A 266 -9.70 -20.05 -14.43
C ARG A 266 -8.57 -20.55 -13.55
N ALA A 267 -8.13 -19.74 -12.59
CA ALA A 267 -6.99 -20.04 -11.72
C ALA A 267 -7.34 -19.82 -10.23
N PRO A 268 -8.33 -20.56 -9.67
CA PRO A 268 -8.84 -20.31 -8.33
C PRO A 268 -7.78 -20.48 -7.22
N GLU A 269 -6.82 -21.40 -7.39
CA GLU A 269 -5.73 -21.60 -6.43
C GLU A 269 -4.75 -20.41 -6.41
N ALA A 270 -4.39 -19.90 -7.59
CA ALA A 270 -3.57 -18.70 -7.74
C ALA A 270 -4.30 -17.45 -7.23
N PHE A 271 -5.60 -17.32 -7.50
CA PHE A 271 -6.42 -16.27 -6.93
C PHE A 271 -6.46 -16.34 -5.40
N SER A 272 -6.56 -17.55 -4.82
CA SER A 272 -6.55 -17.75 -3.37
C SER A 272 -5.23 -17.30 -2.71
N TYR A 273 -4.11 -17.37 -3.42
CA TYR A 273 -2.86 -16.77 -2.97
C TYR A 273 -2.98 -15.25 -2.83
N LEU A 274 -3.52 -14.57 -3.85
CA LEU A 274 -3.70 -13.12 -3.85
C LEU A 274 -4.64 -12.65 -2.72
N THR A 275 -5.59 -13.49 -2.30
CA THR A 275 -6.46 -13.14 -1.16
C THR A 275 -5.77 -13.20 0.20
N ARG A 276 -4.62 -13.89 0.29
CA ARG A 276 -3.82 -14.01 1.53
C ARG A 276 -2.63 -13.06 1.55
N ARG A 277 -2.10 -12.68 0.39
CA ARG A 277 -0.94 -11.80 0.27
C ARG A 277 -1.30 -10.40 0.75
N ALA A 278 -0.56 -9.92 1.75
CA ALA A 278 -0.60 -8.54 2.21
C ALA A 278 0.74 -8.14 2.81
N PHE A 279 1.10 -6.87 2.69
CA PHE A 279 2.27 -6.27 3.33
C PHE A 279 1.82 -5.24 4.37
N SER A 280 2.50 -5.16 5.52
CA SER A 280 2.30 -3.99 6.40
C SER A 280 3.08 -2.80 5.85
N ASN A 281 2.65 -1.57 6.18
CA ASN A 281 3.40 -0.37 5.79
C ASN A 281 4.82 -0.41 6.36
N SER A 282 4.97 -0.83 7.61
CA SER A 282 6.28 -0.91 8.27
C SER A 282 7.24 -1.86 7.53
N HIS A 283 6.75 -3.00 7.04
CA HIS A 283 7.62 -3.93 6.31
C HIS A 283 7.90 -3.43 4.89
N MET A 284 6.88 -2.92 4.19
CA MET A 284 7.07 -2.34 2.86
C MET A 284 8.07 -1.19 2.89
N ASN A 285 8.00 -0.30 3.88
CA ASN A 285 8.96 0.79 4.07
C ASN A 285 10.41 0.28 4.12
N GLN A 286 10.69 -0.77 4.90
CA GLN A 286 12.05 -1.33 5.01
C GLN A 286 12.53 -1.97 3.71
N LEU A 287 11.64 -2.62 2.95
CA LEU A 287 11.97 -3.15 1.63
C LEU A 287 12.28 -2.01 0.65
N LEU A 288 11.51 -0.92 0.69
CA LEU A 288 11.75 0.26 -0.14
C LEU A 288 13.08 0.94 0.19
N VAL A 289 13.50 0.99 1.46
CA VAL A 289 14.85 1.44 1.83
C VAL A 289 15.89 0.59 1.15
N TRP A 290 15.80 -0.73 1.32
CA TRP A 290 16.77 -1.66 0.75
C TRP A 290 16.85 -1.54 -0.77
N ILE A 291 15.71 -1.41 -1.45
CA ILE A 291 15.62 -1.21 -2.90
C ILE A 291 16.39 0.05 -3.31
N GLU A 292 16.15 1.17 -2.63
CA GLU A 292 16.79 2.44 -2.96
C GLU A 292 18.31 2.40 -2.69
N GLU A 293 18.73 1.87 -1.54
CA GLU A 293 20.16 1.79 -1.16
C GLU A 293 20.97 0.86 -2.06
N ASN A 294 20.35 -0.20 -2.58
CA ASN A 294 21.00 -1.16 -3.45
C ASN A 294 20.73 -0.89 -4.94
N GLN A 295 19.99 0.18 -5.26
CA GLN A 295 19.54 0.49 -6.62
C GLN A 295 18.92 -0.73 -7.32
N ALA A 296 18.17 -1.53 -6.55
CA ALA A 296 17.66 -2.81 -7.01
C ALA A 296 16.49 -2.61 -7.97
N ASP A 297 16.52 -3.30 -9.11
CA ASP A 297 15.34 -3.42 -9.96
C ASP A 297 14.28 -4.34 -9.33
N GLY A 298 13.08 -4.39 -9.92
CA GLY A 298 11.97 -5.18 -9.40
C GLY A 298 12.28 -6.68 -9.26
N GLU A 299 13.07 -7.26 -10.18
CA GLU A 299 13.41 -8.69 -10.14
C GLU A 299 14.41 -9.01 -9.03
N THR A 300 15.43 -8.16 -8.88
CA THR A 300 16.41 -8.24 -7.81
C THR A 300 15.73 -8.06 -6.45
N ALA A 301 14.83 -7.08 -6.34
CA ALA A 301 14.07 -6.80 -5.12
C ALA A 301 13.12 -7.92 -4.73
N ALA A 302 12.38 -8.48 -5.68
CA ALA A 302 11.49 -9.62 -5.44
C ALA A 302 12.29 -10.88 -5.04
N THR A 303 13.41 -11.14 -5.70
CA THR A 303 14.30 -12.26 -5.36
C THR A 303 14.89 -12.10 -3.96
N TYR A 304 15.37 -10.90 -3.62
CA TYR A 304 15.83 -10.57 -2.27
C TYR A 304 14.73 -10.80 -1.24
N PHE A 305 13.52 -10.31 -1.51
CA PHE A 305 12.37 -10.50 -0.62
C PHE A 305 12.10 -11.99 -0.38
N LEU A 306 12.00 -12.78 -1.45
CA LEU A 306 11.66 -14.19 -1.38
C LEU A 306 12.74 -15.02 -0.68
N LYS A 307 14.02 -14.64 -0.77
CA LYS A 307 15.13 -15.31 -0.06
C LYS A 307 15.21 -14.93 1.41
N ASN A 308 14.96 -13.66 1.76
CA ASN A 308 15.24 -13.15 3.10
C ASN A 308 14.00 -13.04 4.00
N HIS A 309 12.80 -13.10 3.44
CA HIS A 309 11.53 -12.95 4.18
C HIS A 309 10.62 -14.18 4.06
N GLU A 310 11.20 -15.38 4.08
CA GLU A 310 10.47 -16.66 3.97
C GLU A 310 9.34 -16.82 4.99
N GLY A 311 9.54 -16.32 6.22
CA GLY A 311 8.53 -16.40 7.28
C GLY A 311 7.23 -15.68 6.94
N ILE A 312 7.26 -14.73 6.00
CA ILE A 312 6.10 -13.92 5.61
C ILE A 312 5.42 -14.58 4.43
N TRP A 313 6.12 -14.75 3.31
CA TRP A 313 5.46 -15.20 2.07
C TRP A 313 5.01 -16.67 2.11
N LYS A 314 5.64 -17.52 2.93
CA LYS A 314 5.19 -18.89 3.14
C LYS A 314 3.80 -18.99 3.79
N THR A 315 3.34 -17.94 4.46
CA THR A 315 1.98 -17.90 5.02
C THR A 315 0.91 -17.64 3.95
N TRP A 316 1.32 -17.15 2.78
CA TRP A 316 0.40 -16.82 1.67
C TRP A 316 0.07 -18.03 0.79
N VAL A 317 0.92 -19.06 0.81
CA VAL A 317 0.84 -20.21 -0.09
C VAL A 317 0.86 -21.54 0.68
N PRO A 318 0.28 -22.62 0.13
CA PRO A 318 0.45 -23.97 0.68
C PRO A 318 1.93 -24.42 0.74
N ALA A 319 2.23 -25.39 1.61
CA ALA A 319 3.59 -25.85 1.85
C ALA A 319 4.28 -26.46 0.62
N ASP A 320 3.52 -27.16 -0.23
CA ASP A 320 4.03 -27.74 -1.48
C ASP A 320 4.36 -26.64 -2.52
N VAL A 321 3.51 -25.61 -2.62
CA VAL A 321 3.76 -24.42 -3.45
C VAL A 321 5.00 -23.67 -2.96
N ALA A 322 5.13 -23.49 -1.64
CA ALA A 322 6.33 -22.88 -1.06
C ALA A 322 7.61 -23.65 -1.40
N LYS A 323 7.55 -24.99 -1.38
CA LYS A 323 8.70 -25.83 -1.76
C LYS A 323 9.08 -25.66 -3.22
N LYS A 324 8.11 -25.55 -4.13
CA LYS A 324 8.36 -25.29 -5.56
C LYS A 324 9.04 -23.94 -5.77
N ILE A 325 8.52 -22.88 -5.14
CA ILE A 325 9.10 -21.53 -5.19
C ILE A 325 10.55 -21.55 -4.69
N LYS A 326 10.81 -22.17 -3.52
CA LYS A 326 12.16 -22.28 -2.97
C LYS A 326 13.14 -23.01 -3.88
N THR A 327 12.68 -24.04 -4.59
CA THR A 327 13.53 -24.80 -5.52
C THR A 327 13.94 -23.97 -6.74
N ALA A 328 13.13 -22.95 -7.09
CA ALA A 328 13.33 -22.10 -8.25
C ALA A 328 14.11 -20.80 -7.97
N LEU A 329 14.42 -20.48 -6.71
CA LEU A 329 15.15 -19.28 -6.26
C LEU A 329 16.66 -19.54 -6.15
#